data_AF-A0ABD3GJ69-F1
#
_entry.id   AF-A0ABD3GJ69-F1
#
_cell.length_a   1.000
_cell.length_b   1.000
_cell.length_c   1.000
_cell.angle_alpha   90.00
_cell.angle_beta   90.00
_cell.angle_gamma   90.00
#
_symmetry.space_group_name_H-M   'P 1'
#
loop_
_entity.id
_entity.type
_entity.pdbx_description
1 polymer ?
#
loop_
_entity_poly.entity_id
_entity_poly.type
_entity_poly.pdbx_seq_one_letter_code
_entity_poly.pdbx_strand_id
1 'polypeptide(L)'
;MALRVPVQVSLATSVRLNQRGSAFSGDSQRSVAQFGCVNKAGCGGLKKEFLGSRSLEPAVRSTANPAPIATATIPVAAPVEKDVDWEELNRSLENSSPFEIMQKALTIFGNDIAIAFSGAEDVALIEYAHLTGLPYRVFSLETGRLNPETYRFLAEVEKKYNIHIEYMFPDASEVEALVRAKGLFSFYEDGHQECCRVRKVRPLRRALKGLRAWITGQRRDQSPGTRANVPVVQVDPAFEGLDGGAGSLIKFNPLTAVTSADVWNFLRTMNVPYNPLHSQGYVSIGCEPCTRAVLPGQHEREGRWWWEDATQKECGLHKGNLSGLEQTEDNGSAASEVEDIFTGKNVARLSREDMERSISQPRDKASLVVLYAPWCQFSQAMESSFNAVADILADSPISVGKFRADLDQKEFAQQNLQLKTFPTILFLPKGTNSLIKYPSEQRDVDSLLAFVKSFQ
;
A
#
# COMPACT_ATOMS: atom_id res chain seq x y z
N MET A 1 53.71 -17.27 -18.78
CA MET A 1 53.55 -15.85 -19.10
C MET A 1 52.52 -15.28 -18.14
N ALA A 2 52.98 -14.83 -16.97
CA ALA A 2 52.13 -14.35 -15.88
C ALA A 2 52.61 -12.95 -15.49
N LEU A 3 51.78 -11.95 -15.73
CA LEU A 3 52.06 -10.55 -15.44
C LEU A 3 51.84 -10.28 -13.95
N ARG A 4 52.92 -9.93 -13.26
CA ARG A 4 52.94 -9.30 -11.93
C ARG A 4 52.88 -7.78 -12.10
N VAL A 5 52.01 -7.11 -11.36
CA VAL A 5 52.16 -5.69 -10.99
C VAL A 5 51.76 -5.53 -9.52
N PRO A 6 52.54 -4.82 -8.68
CA PRO A 6 52.30 -4.69 -7.24
C PRO A 6 51.49 -3.43 -6.89
N VAL A 7 50.71 -3.48 -5.80
CA VAL A 7 50.16 -2.30 -5.15
C VAL A 7 50.83 -2.13 -3.79
N GLN A 8 51.50 -0.99 -3.60
CA GLN A 8 52.15 -0.60 -2.35
C GLN A 8 51.13 -0.15 -1.31
N VAL A 9 51.33 -0.61 -0.08
CA VAL A 9 50.70 -0.16 1.15
C VAL A 9 51.49 1.03 1.69
N SER A 10 50.83 2.12 2.05
CA SER A 10 51.40 3.19 2.87
C SER A 10 50.62 3.33 4.18
N LEU A 11 51.37 3.31 5.28
CA LEU A 11 50.92 3.35 6.68
C LEU A 11 51.17 4.74 7.29
N ALA A 12 50.43 5.00 8.38
CA ALA A 12 50.56 6.07 9.39
C ALA A 12 50.02 7.45 8.97
N THR A 13 49.19 8.12 9.79
CA THR A 13 49.54 8.51 11.17
C THR A 13 48.31 8.76 12.06
N SER A 14 48.49 8.41 13.34
CA SER A 14 47.58 8.46 14.48
C SER A 14 47.18 9.89 14.90
N VAL A 15 45.92 10.08 15.31
CA VAL A 15 45.47 11.25 16.09
C VAL A 15 45.02 10.77 17.47
N ARG A 16 45.66 11.36 18.50
CA ARG A 16 45.45 11.08 19.92
C ARG A 16 44.17 11.75 20.44
N LEU A 17 43.43 10.99 21.25
CA LEU A 17 42.45 11.47 22.23
C LEU A 17 43.11 12.37 23.27
N ASN A 18 42.39 13.42 23.70
CA ASN A 18 42.64 14.06 24.97
C ASN A 18 41.30 14.35 25.67
N GLN A 19 41.05 13.63 26.77
CA GLN A 19 40.04 13.97 27.77
C GLN A 19 40.63 15.01 28.73
N ARG A 20 39.85 16.02 29.11
CA ARG A 20 39.89 16.64 30.45
C ARG A 20 38.52 17.26 30.74
N GLY A 21 37.91 16.83 31.84
CA GLY A 21 36.72 17.45 32.40
C GLY A 21 37.07 18.55 33.41
N SER A 22 36.08 19.37 33.73
CA SER A 22 35.85 19.94 35.06
C SER A 22 34.48 20.59 35.11
N ALA A 23 33.69 20.21 36.12
CA ALA A 23 32.43 20.82 36.51
C ALA A 23 32.61 22.27 36.97
N PHE A 24 31.57 23.10 36.86
CA PHE A 24 31.06 23.92 37.99
C PHE A 24 29.67 24.51 37.65
N SER A 25 28.89 24.59 38.71
CA SER A 25 27.51 25.00 38.93
C SER A 25 27.11 26.43 38.50
N GLY A 26 25.80 26.66 38.35
CA GLY A 26 25.20 27.95 38.75
C GLY A 26 23.97 28.39 37.96
N ASP A 27 22.78 28.06 38.47
CA ASP A 27 21.53 28.77 38.19
C ASP A 27 21.63 30.25 38.62
N SER A 28 21.13 31.18 37.79
CA SER A 28 20.40 32.37 38.27
C SER A 28 19.78 33.18 37.12
N GLN A 29 18.44 33.13 37.07
CA GLN A 29 17.46 34.22 36.91
C GLN A 29 17.67 35.42 35.96
N ARG A 30 16.65 35.57 35.10
CA ARG A 30 15.88 36.79 34.73
C ARG A 30 16.57 38.17 34.75
N SER A 31 16.51 38.86 33.60
CA SER A 31 15.93 40.22 33.56
C SER A 31 15.52 40.61 32.13
N VAL A 32 14.44 41.39 32.07
CA VAL A 32 13.73 41.93 30.90
C VAL A 32 14.07 43.43 30.77
N ALA A 33 13.87 43.96 29.55
CA ALA A 33 13.73 45.38 29.19
C ALA A 33 15.02 46.24 29.13
N GLN A 34 15.14 47.32 28.36
CA GLN A 34 14.52 47.87 27.14
C GLN A 34 15.23 49.23 26.90
N PHE A 35 15.17 49.74 25.67
CA PHE A 35 15.35 51.15 25.25
C PHE A 35 16.76 51.78 25.10
N GLY A 36 16.92 52.44 23.95
CA GLY A 36 17.93 53.50 23.76
C GLY A 36 18.19 53.89 22.30
N CYS A 37 17.24 54.54 21.61
CA CYS A 37 17.54 55.39 20.44
C CYS A 37 18.13 56.73 20.90
N VAL A 38 19.06 57.33 20.13
CA VAL A 38 19.09 58.74 19.65
C VAL A 38 20.34 59.01 18.78
N ASN A 39 20.14 59.07 17.46
CA ASN A 39 20.37 60.16 16.47
C ASN A 39 21.58 61.14 16.43
N LYS A 40 21.88 61.50 15.15
CA LYS A 40 22.46 62.73 14.51
C LYS A 40 23.99 62.84 14.36
N ALA A 41 24.59 63.41 13.31
CA ALA A 41 24.14 64.09 12.07
C ALA A 41 25.33 64.27 11.08
N GLY A 42 25.05 64.53 9.80
CA GLY A 42 25.98 65.08 8.80
C GLY A 42 25.26 65.39 7.48
N CYS A 43 25.26 66.64 7.04
CA CYS A 43 24.34 67.22 6.06
C CYS A 43 25.08 67.99 4.94
N GLY A 44 24.46 68.10 3.76
CA GLY A 44 24.75 69.11 2.71
C GLY A 44 24.65 68.53 1.28
N GLY A 45 23.88 69.05 0.32
CA GLY A 45 22.90 70.13 0.26
C GLY A 45 22.45 70.40 -1.20
N LEU A 46 21.35 71.18 -1.35
CA LEU A 46 20.89 71.97 -2.52
C LEU A 46 20.22 71.20 -3.69
N LYS A 47 19.07 71.57 -4.28
CA LYS A 47 18.13 72.72 -4.22
C LYS A 47 16.73 72.23 -4.68
N LYS A 48 15.67 72.87 -4.19
CA LYS A 48 14.27 72.73 -4.65
C LYS A 48 13.98 73.73 -5.76
N GLU A 49 13.25 73.29 -6.80
CA GLU A 49 12.24 74.10 -7.50
C GLU A 49 11.01 73.23 -7.73
N PHE A 50 9.84 73.81 -7.47
CA PHE A 50 8.53 73.17 -7.46
C PHE A 50 7.61 74.08 -8.27
N LEU A 51 7.02 73.59 -9.37
CA LEU A 51 5.88 74.20 -10.06
C LEU A 51 5.31 73.19 -11.07
N GLY A 52 4.00 72.93 -11.00
CA GLY A 52 3.26 72.26 -12.06
C GLY A 52 2.46 71.04 -11.60
N SER A 53 1.33 71.28 -10.91
CA SER A 53 0.26 70.31 -10.74
C SER A 53 -0.34 69.94 -12.10
N ARG A 54 -0.16 68.70 -12.55
CA ARG A 54 -0.99 68.08 -13.59
C ARG A 54 -1.76 66.92 -12.96
N SER A 55 -3.08 67.03 -13.03
CA SER A 55 -4.02 65.94 -12.76
C SER A 55 -3.75 64.81 -13.75
N LEU A 56 -3.38 63.64 -13.24
CA LEU A 56 -3.34 62.41 -14.03
C LEU A 56 -4.76 61.84 -14.06
N GLU A 57 -5.44 61.98 -15.18
CA GLU A 57 -6.61 61.15 -15.48
C GLU A 57 -6.16 59.68 -15.63
N PRO A 58 -6.93 58.70 -15.13
CA PRO A 58 -6.60 57.30 -15.34
C PRO A 58 -6.83 56.94 -16.81
N ALA A 59 -5.78 56.40 -17.44
CA ALA A 59 -5.87 55.86 -18.79
C ALA A 59 -6.90 54.72 -18.85
N VAL A 60 -8.04 55.00 -19.51
CA VAL A 60 -9.02 53.98 -19.88
C VAL A 60 -8.38 53.08 -20.94
N ARG A 61 -7.98 51.87 -20.52
CA ARG A 61 -7.58 50.81 -21.45
C ARG A 61 -8.83 50.33 -22.19
N SER A 62 -8.79 50.46 -23.51
CA SER A 62 -9.75 49.87 -24.44
C SER A 62 -9.94 48.38 -24.15
N THR A 63 -11.13 47.98 -23.73
CA THR A 63 -11.56 46.59 -23.61
C THR A 63 -11.79 46.03 -25.00
N ALA A 64 -10.79 45.34 -25.55
CA ALA A 64 -11.02 44.43 -26.67
C ALA A 64 -11.86 43.25 -26.15
N ASN A 65 -13.04 43.05 -26.73
CA ASN A 65 -13.89 41.89 -26.47
C ASN A 65 -13.10 40.60 -26.78
N PRO A 66 -13.06 39.60 -25.88
CA PRO A 66 -12.61 38.28 -26.26
C PRO A 66 -13.60 37.68 -27.26
N ALA A 67 -13.08 37.11 -28.34
CA ALA A 67 -13.86 36.30 -29.27
C ALA A 67 -14.56 35.16 -28.49
N PRO A 68 -15.77 34.76 -28.88
CA PRO A 68 -16.46 33.67 -28.20
C PRO A 68 -15.61 32.40 -28.32
N ILE A 69 -15.30 31.80 -27.18
CA ILE A 69 -14.72 30.46 -27.11
C ILE A 69 -15.72 29.54 -27.80
N ALA A 70 -15.31 28.91 -28.89
CA ALA A 70 -16.10 27.90 -29.56
C ALA A 70 -16.36 26.77 -28.55
N THR A 71 -17.60 26.64 -28.11
CA THR A 71 -18.07 25.50 -27.32
C THR A 71 -17.92 24.27 -28.21
N ALA A 72 -16.83 23.52 -28.03
CA ALA A 72 -16.72 22.20 -28.61
C ALA A 72 -17.88 21.37 -28.04
N THR A 73 -18.87 21.08 -28.87
CA THR A 73 -19.93 20.12 -28.55
C THR A 73 -19.26 18.77 -28.38
N ILE A 74 -19.06 18.38 -27.13
CA ILE A 74 -18.64 17.03 -26.75
C ILE A 74 -19.75 16.08 -27.21
N PRO A 75 -19.44 15.01 -27.96
CA PRO A 75 -20.44 14.02 -28.30
C PRO A 75 -21.00 13.43 -27.00
N VAL A 76 -22.32 13.54 -26.84
CA VAL A 76 -23.06 12.89 -25.76
C VAL A 76 -22.76 11.39 -25.84
N ALA A 77 -22.23 10.83 -24.76
CA ALA A 77 -21.93 9.41 -24.66
C ALA A 77 -23.18 8.59 -25.03
N ALA A 78 -22.98 7.57 -25.87
CA ALA A 78 -24.05 6.63 -26.20
C ALA A 78 -24.57 6.00 -24.90
N PRO A 79 -25.88 5.74 -24.78
CA PRO A 79 -26.42 5.06 -23.59
C PRO A 79 -25.71 3.73 -23.42
N VAL A 80 -25.14 3.49 -22.23
CA VAL A 80 -24.61 2.17 -21.85
C VAL A 80 -25.72 1.14 -22.08
N GLU A 81 -25.46 0.14 -22.92
CA GLU A 81 -26.40 -0.95 -23.21
C GLU A 81 -26.89 -1.55 -21.88
N LYS A 82 -28.21 -1.57 -21.69
CA LYS A 82 -28.83 -1.80 -20.38
C LYS A 82 -28.75 -3.24 -19.85
N ASP A 83 -28.15 -4.19 -20.57
CA ASP A 83 -28.10 -5.60 -20.18
C ASP A 83 -26.72 -6.23 -20.43
N VAL A 84 -25.65 -5.62 -19.90
CA VAL A 84 -24.33 -6.29 -19.90
C VAL A 84 -24.29 -7.31 -18.76
N ASP A 85 -24.17 -8.59 -19.11
CA ASP A 85 -23.81 -9.65 -18.16
C ASP A 85 -22.32 -9.52 -17.80
N TRP A 86 -22.05 -8.98 -16.61
CA TRP A 86 -20.68 -8.74 -16.13
C TRP A 86 -19.93 -10.03 -15.83
N GLU A 87 -20.61 -11.12 -15.46
CA GLU A 87 -19.96 -12.40 -15.20
C GLU A 87 -19.51 -13.05 -16.51
N GLU A 88 -20.37 -13.01 -17.53
CA GLU A 88 -20.00 -13.48 -18.87
C GLU A 88 -18.90 -12.62 -19.49
N LEU A 89 -18.99 -11.29 -19.34
CA LEU A 89 -17.92 -10.41 -19.79
C LEU A 89 -16.60 -10.73 -19.10
N ASN A 90 -16.61 -10.98 -17.78
CA ASN A 90 -15.42 -11.41 -17.05
C ASN A 90 -14.84 -12.71 -17.61
N ARG A 91 -15.67 -13.74 -17.82
CA ARG A 91 -15.21 -15.00 -18.42
C ARG A 91 -14.59 -14.79 -19.80
N SER A 92 -15.20 -13.95 -20.64
CA SER A 92 -14.70 -13.66 -21.98
C SER A 92 -13.36 -12.92 -21.98
N LEU A 93 -13.13 -12.06 -20.98
CA LEU A 93 -11.93 -11.22 -20.87
C LEU A 93 -10.79 -11.85 -20.05
N GLU A 94 -11.02 -13.00 -19.40
CA GLU A 94 -10.06 -13.66 -18.51
C GLU A 94 -8.70 -13.94 -19.17
N ASN A 95 -8.70 -14.24 -20.48
CA ASN A 95 -7.49 -14.48 -21.27
C ASN A 95 -7.14 -13.34 -22.24
N SER A 96 -7.84 -12.21 -22.16
CA SER A 96 -7.58 -11.03 -23.00
C SER A 96 -6.35 -10.27 -22.51
N SER A 97 -5.69 -9.57 -23.42
CA SER A 97 -4.57 -8.68 -23.07
C SER A 97 -5.06 -7.46 -22.29
N PRO A 98 -4.20 -6.81 -21.47
CA PRO A 98 -4.54 -5.57 -20.80
C PRO A 98 -5.00 -4.47 -21.76
N PHE A 99 -4.46 -4.45 -22.99
CA PHE A 99 -4.85 -3.52 -24.04
C PHE A 99 -6.31 -3.74 -24.48
N GLU A 100 -6.70 -4.98 -24.76
CA GLU A 100 -8.08 -5.32 -25.16
C GLU A 100 -9.07 -5.01 -24.05
N ILE A 101 -8.72 -5.34 -22.80
CA ILE A 101 -9.55 -5.03 -21.63
C ILE A 101 -9.71 -3.50 -21.49
N MET A 102 -8.63 -2.74 -21.67
CA MET A 102 -8.65 -1.29 -21.61
C MET A 102 -9.54 -0.68 -22.70
N GLN A 103 -9.34 -1.12 -23.95
CA GLN A 103 -10.13 -0.66 -25.09
C GLN A 103 -11.62 -0.97 -24.88
N LYS A 104 -11.95 -2.18 -24.39
CA LYS A 104 -13.32 -2.58 -24.07
C LYS A 104 -13.93 -1.68 -22.99
N ALA A 105 -13.24 -1.47 -21.88
CA ALA A 105 -13.73 -0.64 -20.77
C ALA A 105 -13.99 0.81 -21.21
N LEU A 106 -13.05 1.43 -21.91
CA LEU A 106 -13.20 2.80 -22.42
C LEU A 106 -14.30 2.91 -23.48
N THR A 107 -14.49 1.89 -24.32
CA THR A 107 -15.57 1.88 -25.32
C THR A 107 -16.96 1.80 -24.67
N ILE A 108 -17.12 0.99 -23.62
CA ILE A 108 -18.42 0.83 -22.93
C ILE A 108 -18.83 2.10 -22.20
N PHE A 109 -17.91 2.72 -21.47
CA PHE A 109 -18.24 3.76 -20.50
C PHE A 109 -17.86 5.18 -20.92
N GLY A 110 -16.99 5.35 -21.92
CA GLY A 110 -16.58 6.67 -22.40
C GLY A 110 -16.06 7.58 -21.28
N ASN A 111 -16.76 8.68 -21.02
CA ASN A 111 -16.37 9.67 -20.00
C ASN A 111 -16.83 9.31 -18.57
N ASP A 112 -17.63 8.27 -18.41
CA ASP A 112 -18.17 7.83 -17.11
C ASP A 112 -17.28 6.79 -16.41
N ILE A 113 -16.07 6.56 -16.95
CA ILE A 113 -15.02 5.72 -16.37
C ILE A 113 -13.75 6.53 -16.12
N ALA A 114 -13.04 6.20 -15.05
CA ALA A 114 -11.74 6.80 -14.75
C ALA A 114 -10.74 5.78 -14.21
N ILE A 115 -9.46 6.02 -14.52
CA ILE A 115 -8.32 5.25 -14.03
C ILE A 115 -7.93 5.77 -12.65
N ALA A 116 -7.91 4.89 -11.66
CA ALA A 116 -7.33 5.16 -10.35
C ALA A 116 -5.80 5.00 -10.43
N PHE A 117 -5.06 6.11 -10.44
CA PHE A 117 -3.61 6.10 -10.52
C PHE A 117 -2.98 6.44 -9.16
N SER A 118 -2.21 5.50 -8.62
CA SER A 118 -1.56 5.63 -7.31
C SER A 118 -0.17 6.26 -7.34
N GLY A 119 0.37 6.54 -8.53
CA GLY A 119 1.72 7.07 -8.69
C GLY A 119 2.82 6.02 -8.52
N ALA A 120 2.54 4.77 -8.89
CA ALA A 120 3.44 3.62 -8.78
C ALA A 120 3.58 2.90 -10.14
N GLU A 121 3.70 1.57 -10.15
CA GLU A 121 3.82 0.78 -11.37
C GLU A 121 2.52 0.72 -12.20
N ASP A 122 1.40 1.12 -11.59
CA ASP A 122 0.09 1.24 -12.23
C ASP A 122 0.00 2.36 -13.29
N VAL A 123 1.08 3.13 -13.49
CA VAL A 123 1.26 3.98 -14.69
C VAL A 123 1.12 3.18 -15.99
N ALA A 124 1.37 1.86 -15.94
CA ALA A 124 1.12 0.96 -17.07
C ALA A 124 -0.32 1.09 -17.60
N LEU A 125 -1.31 1.33 -16.74
CA LEU A 125 -2.70 1.54 -17.16
C LEU A 125 -2.89 2.81 -18.00
N ILE A 126 -2.17 3.88 -17.65
CA ILE A 126 -2.21 5.14 -18.39
C ILE A 126 -1.56 4.93 -19.76
N GLU A 127 -0.44 4.21 -19.83
CA GLU A 127 0.17 3.85 -21.13
C GLU A 127 -0.80 3.01 -21.98
N TYR A 128 -1.42 1.97 -21.41
CA TYR A 128 -2.41 1.18 -22.16
C TYR A 128 -3.57 2.03 -22.66
N ALA A 129 -4.14 2.90 -21.81
CA ALA A 129 -5.21 3.80 -22.19
C ALA A 129 -4.78 4.76 -23.30
N HIS A 130 -3.57 5.32 -23.19
CA HIS A 130 -2.98 6.19 -24.21
C HIS A 130 -2.85 5.48 -25.57
N LEU A 131 -2.37 4.24 -25.57
CA LEU A 131 -2.22 3.43 -26.79
C LEU A 131 -3.56 3.12 -27.48
N THR A 132 -4.68 3.13 -26.76
CA THR A 132 -6.00 2.91 -27.39
C THR A 132 -6.43 4.07 -28.31
N GLY A 133 -5.87 5.26 -28.11
CA GLY A 133 -6.32 6.48 -28.79
C GLY A 133 -7.70 6.98 -28.37
N LEU A 134 -8.36 6.35 -27.40
CA LEU A 134 -9.64 6.77 -26.85
C LEU A 134 -9.44 7.84 -25.75
N PRO A 135 -10.41 8.74 -25.52
CA PRO A 135 -10.37 9.63 -24.38
C PRO A 135 -10.47 8.84 -23.07
N TYR A 136 -9.70 9.25 -22.06
CA TYR A 136 -9.71 8.64 -20.73
C TYR A 136 -9.52 9.69 -19.64
N ARG A 137 -10.04 9.38 -18.46
CA ARG A 137 -9.89 10.19 -17.23
C ARG A 137 -8.98 9.48 -16.25
N VAL A 138 -8.26 10.26 -15.44
CA VAL A 138 -7.38 9.75 -14.41
C VAL A 138 -7.62 10.51 -13.12
N PHE A 139 -7.76 9.80 -12.01
CA PHE A 139 -7.79 10.42 -10.68
C PHE A 139 -6.73 9.79 -9.77
N SER A 140 -6.28 10.55 -8.78
CA SER A 140 -5.32 10.09 -7.78
C SER A 140 -5.76 10.47 -6.37
N LEU A 141 -5.53 9.57 -5.40
CA LEU A 141 -5.88 9.81 -4.00
C LEU A 141 -4.73 10.55 -3.30
N GLU A 142 -4.85 11.86 -3.17
CA GLU A 142 -3.84 12.66 -2.46
C GLU A 142 -4.07 12.64 -0.96
N THR A 143 -3.34 11.77 -0.27
CA THR A 143 -3.50 11.55 1.18
C THR A 143 -2.96 12.65 2.08
N GLY A 144 -2.19 13.60 1.53
CA GLY A 144 -1.34 14.56 2.24
C GLY A 144 -0.05 13.95 2.80
N ARG A 145 0.24 12.68 2.50
CA ARG A 145 1.36 11.89 3.07
C ARG A 145 2.05 11.00 2.02
N LEU A 146 1.89 11.30 0.74
CA LEU A 146 2.64 10.62 -0.33
C LEU A 146 4.12 11.01 -0.28
N ASN A 147 4.97 10.18 -0.89
CA ASN A 147 6.39 10.50 -1.04
C ASN A 147 6.57 11.72 -1.96
N PRO A 148 7.57 12.59 -1.71
CA PRO A 148 7.96 13.66 -2.62
C PRO A 148 8.23 13.18 -4.05
N GLU A 149 8.81 11.99 -4.20
CA GLU A 149 9.05 11.31 -5.48
C GLU A 149 7.73 11.03 -6.22
N THR A 150 6.70 10.58 -5.49
CA THR A 150 5.37 10.32 -6.05
C THR A 150 4.74 11.60 -6.59
N TYR A 151 4.85 12.74 -5.89
CA TYR A 151 4.35 14.02 -6.42
C TYR A 151 5.06 14.44 -7.71
N ARG A 152 6.40 14.34 -7.75
CA ARG A 152 7.17 14.66 -8.96
C ARG A 152 6.79 13.75 -10.11
N PHE A 153 6.59 12.46 -9.83
CA PHE A 153 6.19 11.48 -10.82
C PHE A 153 4.77 11.73 -11.36
N LEU A 154 3.81 12.08 -10.50
CA LEU A 154 2.45 12.48 -10.93
C LEU A 154 2.50 13.66 -11.92
N ALA A 155 3.29 14.69 -11.62
CA ALA A 155 3.47 15.85 -12.51
C ALA A 155 4.19 15.48 -13.82
N GLU A 156 5.16 14.56 -13.77
CA GLU A 156 5.84 14.04 -14.96
C GLU A 156 4.86 13.28 -15.88
N VAL A 157 3.98 12.46 -15.29
CA VAL A 157 2.94 11.72 -16.01
C VAL A 157 1.93 12.68 -16.66
N GLU A 158 1.41 13.68 -15.94
CA GLU A 158 0.53 14.71 -16.54
C GLU A 158 1.18 15.35 -17.77
N LYS A 159 2.46 15.73 -17.65
CA LYS A 159 3.22 16.36 -18.73
C LYS A 159 3.45 15.41 -19.91
N LYS A 160 3.85 14.16 -19.67
CA LYS A 160 4.15 13.19 -20.73
C LYS A 160 2.90 12.87 -21.55
N TYR A 161 1.78 12.61 -20.88
CA TYR A 161 0.55 12.17 -21.54
C TYR A 161 -0.40 13.32 -21.90
N ASN A 162 -0.06 14.56 -21.54
CA ASN A 162 -0.90 15.74 -21.71
C ASN A 162 -2.31 15.52 -21.16
N ILE A 163 -2.37 15.01 -19.93
CA ILE A 163 -3.61 14.75 -19.19
C ILE A 163 -3.70 15.63 -17.96
N HIS A 164 -4.90 15.77 -17.40
CA HIS A 164 -5.09 16.38 -16.10
C HIS A 164 -5.54 15.32 -15.10
N ILE A 165 -4.76 15.11 -14.04
CA ILE A 165 -5.09 14.17 -12.98
C ILE A 165 -6.05 14.84 -11.99
N GLU A 166 -7.20 14.22 -11.76
CA GLU A 166 -8.17 14.67 -10.77
C GLU A 166 -7.69 14.26 -9.36
N TYR A 167 -7.14 15.21 -8.58
CA TYR A 167 -6.62 14.94 -7.24
C TYR A 167 -7.72 14.93 -6.16
N MET A 168 -7.85 13.80 -5.46
CA MET A 168 -8.86 13.58 -4.42
C MET A 168 -8.26 13.72 -3.02
N PHE A 169 -8.43 14.90 -2.42
CA PHE A 169 -7.91 15.21 -1.09
C PHE A 169 -8.81 14.70 0.06
N PRO A 170 -8.27 14.38 1.25
CA PRO A 170 -9.08 14.15 2.45
C PRO A 170 -9.89 15.38 2.86
N ASP A 171 -10.97 15.13 3.62
CA ASP A 171 -11.64 16.21 4.33
C ASP A 171 -10.72 16.71 5.46
N ALA A 172 -10.46 18.02 5.46
CA ALA A 172 -9.53 18.63 6.40
C ALA A 172 -10.01 18.49 7.86
N SER A 173 -11.31 18.64 8.12
CA SER A 173 -11.87 18.58 9.47
C SER A 173 -11.73 17.17 10.06
N GLU A 174 -11.92 16.14 9.24
CA GLU A 174 -11.72 14.75 9.67
C GLU A 174 -10.25 14.43 9.95
N VAL A 175 -9.34 14.96 9.12
CA VAL A 175 -7.90 14.80 9.33
C VAL A 175 -7.45 15.51 10.60
N GLU A 176 -7.92 16.74 10.84
CA GLU A 176 -7.63 17.49 12.06
C GLU A 176 -8.11 16.75 13.29
N ALA A 177 -9.34 16.23 13.27
CA ALA A 177 -9.89 15.46 14.38
C ALA A 177 -9.04 14.22 14.69
N LEU A 178 -8.69 13.44 13.67
CA LEU A 178 -7.84 12.26 13.83
C LEU A 178 -6.47 12.62 14.42
N VAL A 179 -5.81 13.63 13.87
CA VAL A 179 -4.45 14.01 14.29
C VAL A 179 -4.44 14.64 15.69
N ARG A 180 -5.45 15.45 16.06
CA ARG A 180 -5.56 16.01 17.41
C ARG A 180 -5.76 14.93 18.46
N ALA A 181 -6.53 13.89 18.14
CA ALA A 181 -6.83 12.81 19.06
C ALA A 181 -5.68 11.79 19.19
N LYS A 182 -5.03 11.44 18.08
CA LYS A 182 -4.11 10.28 18.01
C LYS A 182 -2.72 10.57 17.43
N GLY A 183 -2.43 11.83 17.11
CA GLY A 183 -1.15 12.23 16.52
C GLY A 183 -1.02 11.88 15.02
N LEU A 184 0.19 12.08 14.49
CA LEU A 184 0.48 11.94 13.05
C LEU A 184 0.80 10.51 12.59
N PHE A 185 0.92 9.57 13.53
CA PHE A 185 1.44 8.21 13.32
C PHE A 185 0.61 7.12 14.04
N SER A 186 -0.65 7.39 14.36
CA SER A 186 -1.53 6.45 15.07
C SER A 186 -1.59 5.06 14.42
N PHE A 187 -1.38 4.98 13.10
CA PHE A 187 -1.39 3.74 12.34
C PHE A 187 -0.30 2.72 12.73
N TYR A 188 0.78 3.13 13.39
CA TYR A 188 1.77 2.17 13.92
C TYR A 188 1.26 1.41 15.15
N GLU A 189 0.33 2.00 15.89
CA GLU A 189 -0.22 1.43 17.14
C GLU A 189 -1.59 0.81 16.90
N ASP A 190 -2.48 1.55 16.23
CA ASP A 190 -3.89 1.17 16.01
C ASP A 190 -4.12 0.39 14.71
N GLY A 191 -3.06 0.23 13.90
CA GLY A 191 -3.16 -0.23 12.53
C GLY A 191 -3.63 0.84 11.55
N HIS A 192 -3.40 0.61 10.27
CA HIS A 192 -3.52 1.61 9.22
C HIS A 192 -4.96 1.97 8.84
N GLN A 193 -5.93 1.17 9.27
CA GLN A 193 -7.29 1.18 8.73
C GLN A 193 -8.00 2.51 8.96
N GLU A 194 -7.91 3.10 10.16
CA GLU A 194 -8.56 4.36 10.47
C GLU A 194 -7.98 5.52 9.66
N CYS A 195 -6.64 5.63 9.63
CA CYS A 195 -5.96 6.65 8.84
C CYS A 195 -6.28 6.52 7.34
N CYS A 196 -6.26 5.30 6.80
CA CYS A 196 -6.65 5.04 5.41
C CYS A 196 -8.13 5.31 5.16
N ARG A 197 -9.02 5.05 6.12
CA ARG A 197 -10.45 5.35 6.01
C ARG A 197 -10.67 6.85 5.79
N VAL A 198 -10.01 7.68 6.59
CA VAL A 198 -10.09 9.15 6.49
C VAL A 198 -9.36 9.66 5.23
N ARG A 199 -8.14 9.20 4.98
CA ARG A 199 -7.26 9.77 3.95
C ARG A 199 -7.41 9.19 2.54
N LYS A 200 -7.93 7.97 2.41
CA LYS A 200 -8.05 7.26 1.12
C LYS A 200 -9.48 6.85 0.82
N VAL A 201 -10.13 6.10 1.72
CA VAL A 201 -11.43 5.46 1.44
C VAL A 201 -12.55 6.48 1.31
N ARG A 202 -12.62 7.47 2.20
CA ARG A 202 -13.64 8.52 2.13
C ARG A 202 -13.48 9.40 0.87
N PRO A 203 -12.27 9.89 0.52
CA PRO A 203 -12.05 10.58 -0.75
C PRO A 203 -12.37 9.73 -1.98
N LEU A 204 -11.95 8.46 -1.99
CA LEU A 204 -12.29 7.52 -3.06
C LEU A 204 -13.80 7.41 -3.23
N ARG A 205 -14.55 7.18 -2.14
CA ARG A 205 -16.01 7.06 -2.19
C ARG A 205 -16.66 8.31 -2.81
N ARG A 206 -16.15 9.51 -2.53
CA ARG A 206 -16.68 10.74 -3.16
C ARG A 206 -16.37 10.80 -4.65
N ALA A 207 -15.17 10.39 -5.07
CA ALA A 207 -14.79 10.34 -6.48
C ALA A 207 -15.66 9.34 -7.27
N LEU A 208 -15.84 8.14 -6.72
CA LEU A 208 -16.59 7.06 -7.37
C LEU A 208 -18.08 7.37 -7.53
N LYS A 209 -18.68 8.18 -6.65
CA LYS A 209 -20.06 8.67 -6.80
C LYS A 209 -20.29 9.49 -8.08
N GLY A 210 -19.23 9.94 -8.76
CA GLY A 210 -19.31 10.61 -10.05
C GLY A 210 -19.08 9.71 -11.26
N LEU A 211 -18.97 8.39 -11.09
CA LEU A 211 -18.55 7.45 -12.12
C LEU A 211 -19.49 6.23 -12.20
N ARG A 212 -19.65 5.67 -13.40
CA ARG A 212 -20.33 4.37 -13.62
C ARG A 212 -19.34 3.20 -13.57
N ALA A 213 -18.07 3.47 -13.85
CA ALA A 213 -17.01 2.47 -13.75
C ALA A 213 -15.67 3.07 -13.30
N TRP A 214 -14.75 2.23 -12.86
CA TRP A 214 -13.38 2.62 -12.55
C TRP A 214 -12.38 1.51 -12.87
N ILE A 215 -11.15 1.89 -13.15
CA ILE A 215 -10.06 0.99 -13.54
C ILE A 215 -8.99 1.04 -12.44
N THR A 216 -8.53 -0.13 -11.99
CA THR A 216 -7.44 -0.22 -11.00
C THR A 216 -6.31 -1.13 -11.47
N GLY A 217 -5.09 -0.87 -10.96
CA GLY A 217 -3.89 -1.65 -11.28
C GLY A 217 -3.72 -2.90 -10.42
N GLN A 218 -4.80 -3.44 -9.85
CA GLN A 218 -4.75 -4.61 -8.98
C GLN A 218 -4.35 -5.85 -9.79
N ARG A 219 -3.33 -6.56 -9.33
CA ARG A 219 -2.86 -7.83 -9.93
C ARG A 219 -2.93 -8.97 -8.93
N ARG A 220 -3.07 -10.21 -9.42
CA ARG A 220 -3.12 -11.41 -8.57
C ARG A 220 -1.81 -11.66 -7.83
N ASP A 221 -0.68 -11.31 -8.43
CA ASP A 221 0.65 -11.55 -7.87
C ASP A 221 1.09 -10.54 -6.80
N GLN A 222 0.37 -9.43 -6.63
CA GLN A 222 0.72 -8.38 -5.65
C GLN A 222 0.46 -8.78 -4.19
N SER A 223 -0.31 -9.85 -3.98
CA SER A 223 -0.53 -10.42 -2.65
C SER A 223 -0.98 -11.88 -2.75
N PRO A 224 -0.15 -12.84 -2.28
CA PRO A 224 -0.42 -14.28 -2.39
C PRO A 224 -1.74 -14.69 -1.74
N GLY A 225 -2.22 -13.93 -0.75
CA GLY A 225 -3.44 -14.25 -0.02
C GLY A 225 -4.66 -13.43 -0.44
N THR A 226 -4.50 -12.11 -0.58
CA THR A 226 -5.66 -11.18 -0.64
C THR A 226 -6.11 -10.84 -2.06
N ARG A 227 -5.29 -11.17 -3.08
CA ARG A 227 -5.53 -10.75 -4.46
C ARG A 227 -5.57 -11.90 -5.46
N ALA A 228 -5.31 -13.14 -5.03
CA ALA A 228 -5.22 -14.31 -5.91
C ALA A 228 -6.45 -14.52 -6.81
N ASN A 229 -7.65 -14.11 -6.34
CA ASN A 229 -8.92 -14.30 -7.03
C ASN A 229 -9.54 -13.01 -7.57
N VAL A 230 -8.76 -11.94 -7.75
CA VAL A 230 -9.27 -10.69 -8.32
C VAL A 230 -9.77 -10.96 -9.76
N PRO A 231 -11.02 -10.61 -10.11
CA PRO A 231 -11.53 -10.75 -11.47
C PRO A 231 -11.09 -9.59 -12.38
N VAL A 232 -11.13 -9.81 -13.70
CA VAL A 232 -10.83 -8.79 -14.70
C VAL A 232 -11.89 -7.69 -14.71
N VAL A 233 -13.16 -8.06 -14.58
CA VAL A 233 -14.27 -7.12 -14.41
C VAL A 233 -15.25 -7.67 -13.39
N GLN A 234 -15.79 -6.79 -12.55
CA GLN A 234 -16.84 -7.13 -11.60
C GLN A 234 -17.71 -5.93 -11.32
N VAL A 235 -18.94 -6.19 -10.87
CA VAL A 235 -19.68 -5.20 -10.08
C VAL A 235 -18.87 -4.92 -8.81
N ASP A 236 -18.66 -3.64 -8.49
CA ASP A 236 -17.87 -3.26 -7.33
C ASP A 236 -18.60 -3.68 -6.04
N PRO A 237 -17.98 -4.54 -5.21
CA PRO A 237 -18.62 -5.07 -4.00
C PRO A 237 -18.64 -4.07 -2.83
N ALA A 238 -17.90 -2.96 -2.90
CA ALA A 238 -17.65 -2.08 -1.76
C ALA A 238 -18.13 -0.63 -1.96
N PHE A 239 -18.28 -0.19 -3.20
CA PHE A 239 -18.62 1.18 -3.54
C PHE A 239 -19.78 1.27 -4.54
N GLU A 240 -20.46 2.39 -4.48
CA GLU A 240 -21.58 2.73 -5.37
C GLU A 240 -21.13 3.84 -6.31
N GLY A 241 -21.70 3.82 -7.52
CA GLY A 241 -21.38 4.74 -8.60
C GLY A 241 -22.40 5.86 -8.72
N LEU A 242 -22.40 6.49 -9.90
CA LEU A 242 -23.26 7.61 -10.27
C LEU A 242 -24.75 7.31 -10.14
N ASP A 243 -25.16 6.09 -10.50
CA ASP A 243 -26.57 5.68 -10.49
C ASP A 243 -27.07 5.37 -9.05
N GLY A 244 -26.16 5.24 -8.08
CA GLY A 244 -26.47 4.98 -6.67
C GLY A 244 -26.98 3.55 -6.38
N GLY A 245 -26.78 3.10 -5.14
CA GLY A 245 -27.21 1.77 -4.69
C GLY A 245 -26.24 0.64 -5.07
N ALA A 246 -26.43 -0.52 -4.43
CA ALA A 246 -25.62 -1.71 -4.70
C ALA A 246 -25.76 -2.13 -6.17
N GLY A 247 -24.63 -2.43 -6.83
CA GLY A 247 -24.63 -2.80 -8.24
C GLY A 247 -24.32 -1.68 -9.24
N SER A 248 -24.27 -0.43 -8.77
CA SER A 248 -24.19 0.75 -9.65
C SER A 248 -22.79 1.12 -10.18
N LEU A 249 -21.73 0.46 -9.70
CA LEU A 249 -20.35 0.74 -10.09
C LEU A 249 -19.69 -0.52 -10.62
N ILE A 250 -19.01 -0.41 -11.76
CA ILE A 250 -18.23 -1.51 -12.33
C ILE A 250 -16.74 -1.27 -12.13
N LYS A 251 -16.01 -2.30 -11.71
CA LYS A 251 -14.57 -2.26 -11.49
C LYS A 251 -13.85 -3.11 -12.52
N PHE A 252 -12.91 -2.51 -13.25
CA PHE A 252 -12.00 -3.20 -14.16
C PHE A 252 -10.59 -3.32 -13.54
N ASN A 253 -9.95 -4.46 -13.73
CA ASN A 253 -8.58 -4.75 -13.33
C ASN A 253 -7.81 -5.33 -14.54
N PRO A 254 -7.37 -4.50 -15.50
CA PRO A 254 -6.72 -4.97 -16.73
C PRO A 254 -5.42 -5.74 -16.51
N LEU A 255 -4.77 -5.53 -15.35
CA LEU A 255 -3.50 -6.16 -15.01
C LEU A 255 -3.66 -7.43 -14.16
N THR A 256 -4.89 -7.93 -13.97
CA THR A 256 -5.20 -9.06 -13.09
C THR A 256 -4.29 -10.27 -13.30
N ALA A 257 -4.10 -10.71 -14.56
CA ALA A 257 -3.30 -11.88 -14.92
C ALA A 257 -1.83 -11.56 -15.25
N VAL A 258 -1.42 -10.29 -15.13
CA VAL A 258 -0.08 -9.83 -15.50
C VAL A 258 0.85 -9.93 -14.29
N THR A 259 2.03 -10.50 -14.49
CA THR A 259 3.05 -10.55 -13.42
C THR A 259 3.78 -9.21 -13.27
N SER A 260 4.38 -8.98 -12.12
CA SER A 260 5.24 -7.82 -11.84
C SER A 260 6.38 -7.74 -12.85
N ALA A 261 6.97 -8.88 -13.21
CA ALA A 261 8.02 -8.95 -14.23
C ALA A 261 7.52 -8.46 -15.60
N ASP A 262 6.31 -8.86 -15.99
CA ASP A 262 5.71 -8.45 -17.26
C ASP A 262 5.33 -6.97 -17.28
N VAL A 263 4.79 -6.43 -16.17
CA VAL A 263 4.55 -4.97 -16.02
C VAL A 263 5.86 -4.22 -16.22
N TRP A 264 6.93 -4.64 -15.55
CA TRP A 264 8.23 -3.99 -15.66
C TRP A 264 8.86 -4.12 -17.05
N ASN A 265 8.70 -5.27 -17.71
CA ASN A 265 9.15 -5.46 -19.09
C ASN A 265 8.41 -4.53 -20.04
N PHE A 266 7.09 -4.39 -19.87
CA PHE A 266 6.27 -3.45 -20.64
C PHE A 266 6.72 -2.01 -20.44
N LEU A 267 6.82 -1.54 -19.19
CA LEU A 267 7.24 -0.16 -18.88
C LEU A 267 8.61 0.18 -19.47
N ARG A 268 9.58 -0.73 -19.38
CA ARG A 268 10.92 -0.54 -19.96
C ARG A 268 10.89 -0.52 -21.49
N THR A 269 10.17 -1.45 -22.11
CA THR A 269 10.11 -1.57 -23.57
C THR A 269 9.43 -0.35 -24.20
N MET A 270 8.39 0.15 -23.56
CA MET A 270 7.63 1.32 -24.01
C MET A 270 8.24 2.66 -23.56
N ASN A 271 9.37 2.64 -22.84
CA ASN A 271 10.02 3.83 -22.29
C ASN A 271 9.05 4.71 -21.49
N VAL A 272 8.25 4.07 -20.63
CA VAL A 272 7.29 4.71 -19.75
C VAL A 272 8.04 5.22 -18.51
N PRO A 273 7.86 6.48 -18.10
CA PRO A 273 8.44 6.97 -16.86
C PRO A 273 7.85 6.19 -15.69
N TYR A 274 8.65 5.96 -14.66
CA TYR A 274 8.22 5.26 -13.46
C TYR A 274 8.69 6.02 -12.22
N ASN A 275 8.06 5.78 -11.09
CA ASN A 275 8.40 6.43 -9.83
C ASN A 275 9.87 6.15 -9.44
N PRO A 276 10.72 7.17 -9.21
CA PRO A 276 12.14 6.99 -8.89
C PRO A 276 12.42 6.12 -7.66
N LEU A 277 11.45 5.93 -6.76
CA LEU A 277 11.58 5.02 -5.62
C LEU A 277 11.79 3.56 -6.03
N HIS A 278 11.32 3.16 -7.21
CA HIS A 278 11.56 1.82 -7.72
C HIS A 278 13.06 1.52 -7.92
N SER A 279 13.86 2.53 -8.26
CA SER A 279 15.33 2.41 -8.33
C SER A 279 16.00 2.36 -6.95
N GLN A 280 15.24 2.53 -5.86
CA GLN A 280 15.70 2.54 -4.48
C GLN A 280 15.19 1.32 -3.69
N GLY A 281 14.70 0.28 -4.38
CA GLY A 281 14.22 -0.96 -3.76
C GLY A 281 12.76 -0.94 -3.32
N TYR A 282 12.00 0.11 -3.64
CA TYR A 282 10.56 0.12 -3.40
C TYR A 282 9.84 -0.62 -4.52
N VAL A 283 9.32 -1.82 -4.26
CA VAL A 283 8.53 -2.56 -5.25
C VAL A 283 7.07 -2.11 -5.21
N SER A 284 6.43 -2.16 -4.04
CA SER A 284 5.08 -1.60 -3.82
C SER A 284 5.17 -0.21 -3.19
N ILE A 285 4.53 0.79 -3.80
CA ILE A 285 4.57 2.19 -3.33
C ILE A 285 3.22 2.59 -2.70
N GLY A 286 3.28 3.38 -1.63
CA GLY A 286 2.12 3.90 -0.92
C GLY A 286 2.38 5.28 -0.34
N CYS A 287 1.80 5.56 0.83
CA CYS A 287 2.17 6.76 1.59
C CYS A 287 3.55 6.55 2.21
N GLU A 288 4.34 7.61 2.33
CA GLU A 288 5.70 7.59 2.85
C GLU A 288 5.83 6.85 4.20
N PRO A 289 5.01 7.13 5.23
CA PRO A 289 5.24 6.51 6.54
C PRO A 289 4.80 5.05 6.61
N CYS A 290 4.07 4.55 5.61
CA CYS A 290 3.54 3.19 5.57
C CYS A 290 4.17 2.33 4.48
N THR A 291 5.26 2.80 3.87
CA THR A 291 5.95 2.14 2.76
C THR A 291 7.47 2.11 3.01
N ARG A 292 8.10 0.95 2.81
CA ARG A 292 9.56 0.79 2.83
C ARG A 292 10.04 -0.04 1.64
N ALA A 293 11.32 0.10 1.31
CA ALA A 293 11.98 -0.79 0.37
C ALA A 293 11.98 -2.24 0.89
N VAL A 294 12.01 -3.19 -0.04
CA VAL A 294 12.14 -4.63 0.25
C VAL A 294 13.54 -5.12 -0.12
N LEU A 295 14.00 -6.16 0.57
CA LEU A 295 15.27 -6.82 0.26
C LEU A 295 15.13 -7.70 -0.99
N PRO A 296 16.24 -8.05 -1.66
CA PRO A 296 16.22 -9.05 -2.72
C PRO A 296 15.54 -10.35 -2.26
N GLY A 297 14.55 -10.81 -3.02
CA GLY A 297 13.78 -12.03 -2.72
C GLY A 297 12.60 -11.85 -1.77
N GLN A 298 12.47 -10.71 -1.07
CA GLN A 298 11.28 -10.42 -0.27
C GLN A 298 10.07 -10.13 -1.16
N HIS A 299 8.89 -10.53 -0.69
CA HIS A 299 7.66 -10.26 -1.40
C HIS A 299 7.33 -8.76 -1.40
N GLU A 300 6.79 -8.22 -2.49
CA GLU A 300 6.51 -6.77 -2.62
C GLU A 300 5.60 -6.21 -1.53
N ARG A 301 4.69 -7.05 -1.00
CA ARG A 301 3.78 -6.68 0.09
C ARG A 301 4.46 -6.50 1.44
N GLU A 302 5.65 -7.06 1.65
CA GLU A 302 6.45 -6.88 2.87
C GLU A 302 6.95 -5.43 3.05
N GLY A 303 6.93 -4.63 1.98
CA GLY A 303 7.21 -3.20 2.02
C GLY A 303 6.04 -2.37 2.56
N ARG A 304 4.86 -2.95 2.76
CA ARG A 304 3.62 -2.24 3.11
C ARG A 304 3.14 -2.66 4.49
N TRP A 305 2.84 -1.68 5.36
CA TRP A 305 2.32 -1.93 6.71
C TRP A 305 3.07 -3.06 7.44
N TRP A 306 4.40 -3.03 7.38
CA TRP A 306 5.27 -4.14 7.80
C TRP A 306 5.17 -4.51 9.28
N TRP A 307 4.53 -3.65 10.09
CA TRP A 307 4.25 -3.88 11.51
C TRP A 307 2.93 -4.66 11.75
N GLU A 308 2.08 -4.76 10.74
CA GLU A 308 0.84 -5.55 10.74
C GLU A 308 1.07 -6.95 10.18
N ASP A 309 0.17 -7.87 10.53
CA ASP A 309 0.21 -9.21 10.00
C ASP A 309 -0.26 -9.27 8.54
N ALA A 310 0.28 -10.24 7.79
CA ALA A 310 0.02 -10.52 6.38
C ALA A 310 -1.43 -10.29 5.91
N THR A 311 -2.40 -10.85 6.63
CA THR A 311 -3.80 -10.81 6.15
C THR A 311 -4.52 -9.50 6.45
N GLN A 312 -3.90 -8.60 7.21
CA GLN A 312 -4.41 -7.25 7.45
C GLN A 312 -3.79 -6.22 6.52
N LYS A 313 -2.80 -6.58 5.70
CA LYS A 313 -2.10 -5.65 4.80
C LYS A 313 -2.93 -5.30 3.57
N GLU A 314 -4.24 -5.04 3.65
CA GLU A 314 -5.03 -4.48 2.55
C GLU A 314 -5.71 -3.18 2.93
N CYS A 315 -5.65 -2.22 2.02
CA CYS A 315 -6.35 -0.96 2.21
C CYS A 315 -7.86 -1.17 2.05
N GLY A 316 -8.64 -0.33 2.74
CA GLY A 316 -10.10 -0.27 2.62
C GLY A 316 -10.66 -0.05 1.20
N LEU A 317 -9.82 0.23 0.20
CA LEU A 317 -10.20 0.44 -1.20
C LEU A 317 -10.61 -0.86 -1.93
N HIS A 318 -10.23 -2.03 -1.41
CA HIS A 318 -10.48 -3.31 -2.08
C HIS A 318 -11.03 -4.38 -1.14
N LYS A 319 -11.55 -3.99 0.03
CA LYS A 319 -12.05 -4.92 1.05
C LYS A 319 -13.19 -5.83 0.57
N GLY A 320 -13.99 -5.39 -0.40
CA GLY A 320 -15.08 -6.22 -0.92
C GLY A 320 -14.62 -7.47 -1.69
N ASN A 321 -13.34 -7.56 -2.08
CA ASN A 321 -12.77 -8.80 -2.62
C ASN A 321 -12.38 -9.81 -1.51
N LEU A 322 -12.38 -9.37 -0.24
CA LEU A 322 -12.12 -10.20 0.94
C LEU A 322 -13.41 -10.65 1.62
N SER A 323 -14.54 -10.01 1.32
CA SER A 323 -15.82 -10.21 1.99
C SER A 323 -16.60 -11.40 1.43
N GLY A 324 -15.98 -12.57 1.48
CA GLY A 324 -16.74 -13.81 1.73
C GLY A 324 -16.96 -14.07 3.22
N LEU A 325 -16.29 -13.35 4.14
CA LEU A 325 -16.10 -13.84 5.51
C LEU A 325 -16.08 -12.78 6.65
N GLU A 326 -16.29 -11.48 6.41
CA GLU A 326 -16.32 -10.46 7.49
C GLU A 326 -17.74 -10.18 8.07
N GLN A 327 -18.81 -10.81 7.58
CA GLN A 327 -20.18 -10.63 8.10
C GLN A 327 -20.65 -11.73 9.07
N THR A 328 -19.73 -12.42 9.74
CA THR A 328 -20.10 -13.31 10.85
C THR A 328 -19.24 -13.02 12.08
N GLU A 329 -19.27 -11.78 12.54
CA GLU A 329 -19.15 -11.53 13.98
C GLU A 329 -20.56 -11.22 14.50
N ASP A 330 -20.91 -11.93 15.58
CA ASP A 330 -22.12 -11.77 16.38
C ASP A 330 -23.45 -12.29 15.80
N ASN A 331 -23.58 -13.62 15.74
CA ASN A 331 -24.79 -14.27 16.24
C ASN A 331 -24.46 -15.70 16.67
N GLY A 332 -24.55 -15.96 17.97
CA GLY A 332 -24.43 -17.30 18.52
C GLY A 332 -25.49 -18.23 17.92
N SER A 333 -25.10 -19.09 16.98
CA SER A 333 -25.88 -20.28 16.64
C SER A 333 -24.99 -21.34 16.00
N ALA A 334 -25.01 -22.53 16.63
CA ALA A 334 -24.64 -23.85 16.12
C ALA A 334 -23.30 -23.96 15.35
N ALA A 335 -22.34 -24.65 15.98
CA ALA A 335 -21.16 -25.21 15.34
C ALA A 335 -21.57 -26.05 14.12
N SER A 336 -21.48 -25.49 12.92
CA SER A 336 -21.28 -26.31 11.74
C SER A 336 -19.86 -26.88 11.86
N GLU A 337 -19.73 -28.20 11.74
CA GLU A 337 -18.45 -28.89 11.71
C GLU A 337 -17.69 -28.48 10.45
N VAL A 338 -16.99 -27.34 10.49
CA VAL A 338 -16.06 -26.98 9.43
C VAL A 338 -14.92 -28.00 9.49
N GLU A 339 -14.76 -28.77 8.41
CA GLU A 339 -13.70 -29.77 8.26
C GLU A 339 -12.32 -29.17 8.51
N ASP A 340 -11.44 -29.95 9.13
CA ASP A 340 -10.10 -29.53 9.50
C ASP A 340 -9.17 -29.50 8.25
N ILE A 341 -8.33 -28.47 8.09
CA ILE A 341 -7.67 -28.10 6.81
C ILE A 341 -6.14 -28.26 6.81
N PHE A 342 -5.58 -29.09 7.69
CA PHE A 342 -4.17 -29.48 7.64
C PHE A 342 -4.09 -30.95 8.04
N THR A 343 -4.57 -31.84 7.18
CA THR A 343 -4.80 -33.25 7.50
C THR A 343 -3.63 -34.16 7.13
N GLY A 344 -2.49 -33.59 6.71
CA GLY A 344 -1.29 -34.34 6.40
C GLY A 344 -0.83 -35.22 7.56
N LYS A 345 -0.42 -36.46 7.25
CA LYS A 345 -0.01 -37.49 8.24
C LYS A 345 1.10 -37.03 9.20
N ASN A 346 1.95 -36.11 8.74
CA ASN A 346 3.10 -35.58 9.48
C ASN A 346 2.81 -34.25 10.19
N VAL A 347 1.54 -33.80 10.20
CA VAL A 347 1.11 -32.59 10.90
C VAL A 347 0.40 -32.98 12.20
N ALA A 348 1.10 -32.82 13.34
CA ALA A 348 0.53 -33.14 14.64
C ALA A 348 -0.52 -32.10 15.08
N ARG A 349 -1.69 -32.55 15.54
CA ARG A 349 -2.68 -31.66 16.17
C ARG A 349 -2.24 -31.36 17.60
N LEU A 350 -2.05 -30.09 17.92
CA LEU A 350 -1.67 -29.61 19.25
C LEU A 350 -2.92 -29.15 20.02
N SER A 351 -3.03 -29.56 21.29
CA SER A 351 -4.09 -29.06 22.18
C SER A 351 -3.71 -27.74 22.84
N ARG A 352 -4.64 -27.15 23.60
CA ARG A 352 -4.35 -25.96 24.43
C ARG A 352 -3.26 -26.26 25.45
N GLU A 353 -3.34 -27.42 26.10
CA GLU A 353 -2.37 -27.87 27.10
C GLU A 353 -0.97 -28.06 26.49
N ASP A 354 -0.89 -28.56 25.26
CA ASP A 354 0.39 -28.69 24.54
C ASP A 354 1.01 -27.33 24.24
N MET A 355 0.19 -26.34 23.85
CA MET A 355 0.65 -24.97 23.61
C MET A 355 1.05 -24.26 24.90
N GLU A 356 0.27 -24.40 25.97
CA GLU A 356 0.58 -23.87 27.31
C GLU A 356 1.88 -24.45 27.85
N ARG A 357 2.10 -25.77 27.70
CA ARG A 357 3.38 -26.41 28.05
C ARG A 357 4.52 -25.83 27.22
N SER A 358 4.31 -25.66 25.91
CA SER A 358 5.32 -25.15 24.99
C SER A 358 5.79 -23.73 25.34
N ILE A 359 4.94 -22.87 25.92
CA ILE A 359 5.31 -21.50 26.31
C ILE A 359 5.77 -21.36 27.76
N SER A 360 5.42 -22.31 28.63
CA SER A 360 5.78 -22.28 30.05
C SER A 360 7.10 -23.00 30.36
N GLN A 361 7.52 -23.95 29.52
CA GLN A 361 8.68 -24.80 29.78
C GLN A 361 9.62 -24.87 28.56
N PRO A 362 10.94 -25.09 28.78
CA PRO A 362 11.85 -25.43 27.70
C PRO A 362 11.42 -26.71 26.98
N ARG A 363 11.53 -26.73 25.65
CA ARG A 363 11.07 -27.83 24.81
C ARG A 363 12.18 -28.84 24.48
N ASP A 364 11.84 -30.12 24.40
CA ASP A 364 12.77 -31.20 24.05
C ASP A 364 13.09 -31.28 22.55
N LYS A 365 12.15 -30.84 21.71
CA LYS A 365 12.25 -30.79 20.25
C LYS A 365 11.90 -29.39 19.76
N ALA A 366 12.48 -29.04 18.61
CA ALA A 366 12.05 -27.84 17.90
C ALA A 366 10.75 -28.17 17.13
N SER A 367 9.87 -27.18 16.97
CA SER A 367 8.62 -27.37 16.23
C SER A 367 8.30 -26.20 15.31
N LEU A 368 7.79 -26.50 14.12
CA LEU A 368 7.10 -25.54 13.26
C LEU A 368 5.60 -25.69 13.49
N VAL A 369 4.92 -24.64 13.95
CA VAL A 369 3.50 -24.68 14.32
C VAL A 369 2.71 -23.65 13.52
N VAL A 370 1.59 -24.08 12.92
CA VAL A 370 0.60 -23.16 12.34
C VAL A 370 -0.56 -22.93 13.32
N LEU A 371 -0.84 -21.67 13.64
CA LEU A 371 -2.09 -21.23 14.25
C LEU A 371 -3.07 -20.89 13.14
N TYR A 372 -4.20 -21.60 13.07
CA TYR A 372 -5.14 -21.48 11.94
C TYR A 372 -6.60 -21.49 12.38
N ALA A 373 -7.46 -21.11 11.44
CA ALA A 373 -8.90 -21.26 11.54
C ALA A 373 -9.41 -21.97 10.26
N PRO A 374 -10.23 -23.04 10.36
CA PRO A 374 -10.66 -23.81 9.19
C PRO A 374 -11.45 -23.01 8.14
N TRP A 375 -12.20 -22.00 8.59
CA TRP A 375 -12.97 -21.10 7.72
C TRP A 375 -12.10 -20.03 7.02
N CYS A 376 -10.83 -19.89 7.41
CA CYS A 376 -9.97 -18.83 6.90
C CYS A 376 -9.36 -19.22 5.54
N GLN A 377 -9.73 -18.51 4.48
CA GLN A 377 -9.19 -18.72 3.12
C GLN A 377 -7.66 -18.68 3.06
N PHE A 378 -7.01 -17.85 3.87
CA PHE A 378 -5.54 -17.77 3.90
C PHE A 378 -4.90 -19.00 4.54
N SER A 379 -5.62 -19.67 5.43
CA SER A 379 -5.19 -20.94 6.02
C SER A 379 -5.38 -22.06 5.01
N GLN A 380 -6.53 -22.08 4.33
CA GLN A 380 -6.85 -23.04 3.26
C GLN A 380 -5.85 -22.96 2.11
N ALA A 381 -5.51 -21.74 1.65
CA ALA A 381 -4.54 -21.54 0.58
C ALA A 381 -3.12 -22.04 0.92
N MET A 382 -2.79 -22.18 2.20
CA MET A 382 -1.49 -22.67 2.67
C MET A 382 -1.45 -24.18 2.92
N GLU A 383 -2.60 -24.86 2.95
CA GLU A 383 -2.72 -26.27 3.32
C GLU A 383 -1.72 -27.18 2.60
N SER A 384 -1.71 -27.11 1.27
CA SER A 384 -0.87 -27.96 0.42
C SER A 384 0.62 -27.76 0.71
N SER A 385 1.06 -26.50 0.83
CA SER A 385 2.45 -26.15 1.10
C SER A 385 2.88 -26.59 2.49
N PHE A 386 2.04 -26.39 3.51
CA PHE A 386 2.37 -26.76 4.88
C PHE A 386 2.41 -28.29 5.08
N ASN A 387 1.49 -29.03 4.45
CA ASN A 387 1.52 -30.49 4.44
C ASN A 387 2.80 -31.03 3.76
N ALA A 388 3.21 -30.44 2.63
CA ALA A 388 4.45 -30.82 1.94
C ALA A 388 5.70 -30.53 2.78
N VAL A 389 5.74 -29.40 3.51
CA VAL A 389 6.82 -29.10 4.47
C VAL A 389 6.86 -30.16 5.58
N ALA A 390 5.71 -30.58 6.11
CA ALA A 390 5.63 -31.63 7.11
C ALA A 390 6.16 -32.97 6.61
N ASP A 391 5.88 -33.32 5.36
CA ASP A 391 6.40 -34.52 4.72
C ASP A 391 7.92 -34.48 4.54
N ILE A 392 8.48 -33.34 4.15
CA ILE A 392 9.93 -33.16 4.00
C ILE A 392 10.65 -33.20 5.37
N LEU A 393 10.01 -32.66 6.42
CA LEU A 393 10.59 -32.61 7.77
C LEU A 393 10.32 -33.87 8.60
N ALA A 394 9.63 -34.88 8.06
CA ALA A 394 9.23 -36.09 8.78
C ALA A 394 10.42 -36.85 9.39
N ASP A 395 11.55 -36.87 8.69
CA ASP A 395 12.79 -37.52 9.16
C ASP A 395 13.75 -36.55 9.88
N SER A 396 13.31 -35.32 10.13
CA SER A 396 14.11 -34.29 10.79
C SER A 396 13.87 -34.25 12.31
N PRO A 397 14.75 -33.62 13.11
CA PRO A 397 14.51 -33.42 14.54
C PRO A 397 13.42 -32.38 14.85
N ILE A 398 12.77 -31.81 13.83
CA ILE A 398 11.78 -30.75 13.95
C ILE A 398 10.39 -31.34 13.73
N SER A 399 9.52 -31.22 14.74
CA SER A 399 8.12 -31.60 14.61
C SER A 399 7.31 -30.54 13.89
N VAL A 400 6.36 -30.94 13.05
CA VAL A 400 5.41 -30.01 12.43
C VAL A 400 4.05 -30.21 13.09
N GLY A 401 3.44 -29.10 13.51
CA GLY A 401 2.20 -29.11 14.26
C GLY A 401 1.21 -28.05 13.81
N LYS A 402 -0.05 -28.24 14.20
CA LYS A 402 -1.15 -27.30 13.96
C LYS A 402 -1.92 -27.05 15.25
N PHE A 403 -2.34 -25.82 15.46
CA PHE A 403 -3.19 -25.40 16.56
C PHE A 403 -4.39 -24.62 15.99
N ARG A 404 -5.59 -25.17 16.17
CA ARG A 404 -6.83 -24.49 15.80
C ARG A 404 -7.08 -23.39 16.84
N ALA A 405 -6.92 -22.14 16.42
CA ALA A 405 -6.88 -21.00 17.32
C ALA A 405 -8.09 -20.06 17.15
N ASP A 406 -9.19 -20.52 16.55
CA ASP A 406 -10.47 -19.80 16.49
C ASP A 406 -11.33 -20.09 17.74
N LEU A 407 -12.56 -19.56 17.75
CA LEU A 407 -13.56 -19.80 18.80
C LEU A 407 -13.01 -19.48 20.21
N ASP A 408 -13.12 -20.43 21.14
CA ASP A 408 -12.70 -20.35 22.54
C ASP A 408 -11.18 -20.27 22.74
N GLN A 409 -10.40 -20.57 21.70
CA GLN A 409 -8.93 -20.52 21.73
C GLN A 409 -8.35 -19.19 21.24
N LYS A 410 -9.17 -18.34 20.60
CA LYS A 410 -8.73 -17.07 19.97
C LYS A 410 -8.07 -16.13 20.97
N GLU A 411 -8.70 -15.90 22.12
CA GLU A 411 -8.19 -14.97 23.14
C GLU A 411 -6.87 -15.46 23.74
N PHE A 412 -6.78 -16.76 24.04
CA PHE A 412 -5.54 -17.39 24.50
C PHE A 412 -4.41 -17.21 23.48
N ALA A 413 -4.67 -17.51 22.21
CA ALA A 413 -3.67 -17.41 21.16
C ALA A 413 -3.22 -15.96 20.90
N GLN A 414 -4.14 -14.98 21.00
CA GLN A 414 -3.81 -13.56 20.89
C GLN A 414 -2.89 -13.08 22.01
N GLN A 415 -3.20 -13.47 23.25
CA GLN A 415 -2.42 -13.06 24.44
C GLN A 415 -1.07 -13.77 24.53
N ASN A 416 -1.00 -15.04 24.16
CA ASN A 416 0.15 -15.90 24.49
C ASN A 416 0.94 -16.40 23.29
N LEU A 417 0.34 -16.44 22.09
CA LEU A 417 0.93 -17.08 20.90
C LEU A 417 1.17 -16.10 19.74
N GLN A 418 1.23 -14.80 20.02
CA GLN A 418 1.48 -13.74 19.01
C GLN A 418 0.51 -13.76 17.81
N LEU A 419 -0.68 -14.34 18.01
CA LEU A 419 -1.73 -14.35 16.99
C LEU A 419 -2.31 -12.93 16.85
N LYS A 420 -2.20 -12.33 15.66
CA LYS A 420 -3.07 -11.19 15.30
C LYS A 420 -4.02 -11.57 14.17
N THR A 421 -3.58 -12.45 13.25
CA THR A 421 -4.37 -12.96 12.14
C THR A 421 -4.09 -14.43 11.82
N PHE A 422 -4.98 -15.05 11.05
CA PHE A 422 -4.81 -16.41 10.55
C PHE A 422 -4.31 -16.45 9.11
N PRO A 423 -3.48 -17.43 8.75
CA PRO A 423 -2.68 -18.25 9.65
C PRO A 423 -1.49 -17.46 10.22
N THR A 424 -1.10 -17.79 11.45
CA THR A 424 0.17 -17.34 12.04
C THR A 424 1.09 -18.54 12.18
N ILE A 425 2.30 -18.46 11.62
CA ILE A 425 3.29 -19.54 11.73
C ILE A 425 4.32 -19.17 12.79
N LEU A 426 4.58 -20.11 13.69
CA LEU A 426 5.56 -19.99 14.76
C LEU A 426 6.61 -21.09 14.64
N PHE A 427 7.87 -20.71 14.81
CA PHE A 427 8.94 -21.64 15.13
C PHE A 427 9.19 -21.63 16.63
N LEU A 428 9.21 -22.84 17.21
CA LEU A 428 9.41 -23.12 18.63
C LEU A 428 10.79 -23.77 18.78
N PRO A 429 11.86 -23.03 19.15
CA PRO A 429 13.19 -23.63 19.25
C PRO A 429 13.29 -24.61 20.42
N LYS A 430 14.11 -25.66 20.24
CA LYS A 430 14.49 -26.59 21.30
C LYS A 430 15.23 -25.86 22.42
N GLY A 431 15.03 -26.30 23.68
CA GLY A 431 15.76 -25.81 24.85
C GLY A 431 15.35 -24.41 25.31
N THR A 432 14.35 -23.80 24.67
CA THR A 432 13.82 -22.47 25.02
C THR A 432 12.30 -22.55 25.12
N ASN A 433 11.68 -21.50 25.67
CA ASN A 433 10.24 -21.26 25.59
C ASN A 433 9.89 -20.12 24.60
N SER A 434 10.86 -19.54 23.90
CA SER A 434 10.67 -18.42 22.97
C SER A 434 9.80 -18.79 21.77
N LEU A 435 9.01 -17.84 21.28
CA LEU A 435 8.20 -17.99 20.06
C LEU A 435 8.81 -17.11 18.96
N ILE A 436 9.19 -17.71 17.84
CA ILE A 436 9.73 -16.97 16.70
C ILE A 436 8.68 -16.97 15.58
N LYS A 437 8.04 -15.82 15.36
CA LYS A 437 7.04 -15.67 14.30
C LYS A 437 7.69 -15.66 12.92
N TYR A 438 7.09 -16.38 11.98
CA TYR A 438 7.49 -16.33 10.57
C TYR A 438 7.19 -14.95 9.97
N PRO A 439 8.21 -14.21 9.48
CA PRO A 439 8.03 -12.81 9.11
C PRO A 439 7.62 -12.58 7.65
N SER A 440 7.74 -13.58 6.79
CA SER A 440 7.56 -13.45 5.33
C SER A 440 6.10 -13.64 4.91
N GLU A 441 5.74 -13.00 3.79
CA GLU A 441 4.45 -13.18 3.13
C GLU A 441 4.40 -14.43 2.25
N GLN A 442 5.57 -14.92 1.83
CA GLN A 442 5.69 -16.12 1.00
C GLN A 442 5.46 -17.36 1.87
N ARG A 443 4.48 -18.19 1.51
CA ARG A 443 4.07 -19.37 2.30
C ARG A 443 4.20 -20.67 1.52
N ASP A 444 5.01 -20.64 0.47
CA ASP A 444 5.40 -21.81 -0.30
C ASP A 444 6.39 -22.69 0.49
N VAL A 445 6.60 -23.90 -0.02
CA VAL A 445 7.43 -24.93 0.61
C VAL A 445 8.87 -24.44 0.81
N ASP A 446 9.47 -23.79 -0.19
CA ASP A 446 10.88 -23.39 -0.16
C ASP A 446 11.11 -22.29 0.88
N SER A 447 10.22 -21.30 0.93
CA SER A 447 10.28 -20.21 1.90
C SER A 447 10.14 -20.71 3.35
N LEU A 448 9.19 -21.61 3.61
CA LEU A 448 9.00 -22.22 4.93
C LEU A 448 10.20 -23.07 5.34
N LEU A 449 10.76 -23.89 4.44
CA LEU A 449 11.94 -24.69 4.71
C LEU A 449 13.19 -23.83 4.93
N ALA A 450 13.37 -22.75 4.16
CA ALA A 450 14.47 -21.82 4.35
C ALA A 450 14.42 -21.16 5.74
N PHE A 451 13.23 -20.79 6.21
CA PHE A 451 13.05 -20.28 7.56
C PHE A 451 13.39 -21.32 8.63
N VAL A 452 12.89 -22.55 8.50
CA VAL A 452 13.21 -23.63 9.43
C VAL A 452 14.73 -23.90 9.50
N LYS A 453 15.40 -23.93 8.34
CA LYS A 453 16.85 -24.12 8.24
C LYS A 453 17.66 -23.01 8.90
N SER A 454 17.11 -21.81 9.07
CA SER A 454 17.83 -20.70 9.74
C SER A 454 18.07 -20.93 11.24
N PHE A 455 17.45 -21.97 11.81
CA PHE A 455 17.58 -22.36 13.22
C PHE A 455 18.17 -23.77 13.43
N GLN A 456 18.60 -24.42 12.35
CA GLN A 456 19.35 -25.68 12.38
C GLN A 456 20.84 -25.37 12.30
#